data_AF-A0A965RBF9-F1
#
_entry.id   AF-A0A965RBF9-F1
#
_cell.length_a   1.000
_cell.length_b   1.000
_cell.length_c   1.000
_cell.angle_alpha   90.00
_cell.angle_beta   90.00
_cell.angle_gamma   90.00
#
_symmetry.space_group_name_H-M   'P 1'
#
loop_
_entity.id
_entity.type
_entity.pdbx_description
1 polymer ?
#
loop_
_entity_poly.entity_id
_entity_poly.type
_entity_poly.pdbx_seq_one_letter_code
_entity_poly.pdbx_strand_id
1 'polypeptide(L)'
;MFEVGFSELLLIMGLALLVLGPEKLPKVVGQIGRWMGRARAMARQFREQLEDETAEIDRQRNAPPPAPTASPESPAPESSNTPSADSNNVTPPNEPRT
;
A
#
# COMPACT_ATOMS: atom_id res chain seq x y z
N MET A 1 -2.91 45.35 -2.83
CA MET A 1 -3.70 46.13 -1.84
C MET A 1 -4.40 45.27 -0.77
N PHE A 2 -4.11 43.97 -0.66
CA PHE A 2 -4.40 43.17 0.54
C PHE A 2 -3.31 42.13 0.66
N GLU A 3 -2.15 42.56 1.16
CA GLU A 3 -1.11 41.64 1.61
C GLU A 3 -1.62 41.10 2.95
N VAL A 4 -2.22 39.90 2.97
CA VAL A 4 -2.63 39.25 4.23
C VAL A 4 -1.36 38.87 4.97
N GLY A 5 -0.82 39.86 5.68
CA GLY A 5 0.36 39.73 6.51
C GLY A 5 0.01 39.25 7.91
N PHE A 6 1.05 39.00 8.71
CA PHE A 6 0.90 38.59 10.10
C PHE A 6 0.08 39.59 10.93
N SER A 7 0.20 40.89 10.65
CA SER A 7 -0.57 41.95 11.31
C SER A 7 -2.07 41.85 11.05
N GLU A 8 -2.48 41.60 9.81
CA GLU A 8 -3.90 41.46 9.42
C GLU A 8 -4.53 40.25 10.10
N LEU A 9 -3.80 39.13 10.14
CA LEU A 9 -4.24 37.90 10.80
C LEU A 9 -4.43 38.11 12.31
N LEU A 10 -3.52 38.84 12.96
CA LEU A 10 -3.62 39.18 14.38
C LEU A 10 -4.82 40.09 14.67
N LEU A 11 -5.09 41.06 13.81
CA LEU A 11 -6.26 41.94 13.92
C LEU A 11 -7.56 41.13 13.84
N ILE A 12 -7.68 40.26 12.82
CA ILE A 12 -8.86 39.40 12.63
C ILE A 12 -9.01 38.43 13.81
N MET A 13 -7.90 37.82 14.27
CA MET A 13 -7.92 36.94 15.45
C MET A 13 -8.38 37.70 16.69
N GLY A 14 -7.90 38.93 16.90
CA GLY A 14 -8.34 39.80 17.99
C GLY A 14 -9.84 40.12 17.93
N LEU A 15 -10.35 40.48 16.74
CA LEU A 15 -11.79 40.71 16.54
C LEU A 15 -12.61 39.44 16.78
N ALA A 16 -12.15 38.29 16.30
CA ALA A 16 -12.81 37.01 16.51
C ALA A 16 -12.90 36.66 18.00
N LEU A 17 -11.82 36.90 18.76
CA LEU A 17 -11.81 36.73 20.22
C LEU A 17 -12.74 37.72 20.92
N LEU A 18 -12.89 38.94 20.43
CA LEU A 18 -13.80 39.93 21.03
C LEU A 18 -15.27 39.57 20.78
N VAL A 19 -15.62 39.15 19.56
CA VAL A 19 -16.99 38.81 19.17
C VAL A 19 -17.44 37.47 19.74
N LEU A 20 -16.60 36.44 19.58
CA LEU A 20 -16.94 35.08 19.98
C LEU A 20 -16.52 34.77 21.42
N GLY A 21 -15.49 35.45 21.93
CA GLY A 21 -14.87 35.18 23.23
C GLY A 21 -13.66 34.24 23.12
N PRO A 22 -12.59 34.47 23.90
CA PRO A 22 -11.38 33.62 23.89
C PRO A 22 -11.64 32.18 24.34
N GLU A 23 -12.62 31.96 25.20
CA GLU A 23 -12.98 30.62 25.68
C GLU A 23 -13.78 29.80 24.65
N LYS A 24 -14.49 30.47 23.73
CA LYS A 24 -15.38 29.81 22.77
C LYS A 24 -14.63 29.40 21.50
N LEU A 25 -13.62 30.16 21.08
CA LEU A 25 -12.80 29.86 19.90
C LEU A 25 -12.19 28.43 19.93
N PRO A 26 -11.48 27.99 20.99
CA PRO A 26 -10.93 26.63 21.05
C PRO A 26 -12.02 25.55 21.03
N LYS A 27 -13.19 25.83 21.61
CA LYS A 27 -14.33 24.92 21.61
C LYS A 27 -14.91 24.74 20.20
N VAL A 28 -15.06 25.83 19.44
CA VAL A 28 -15.55 25.80 18.05
C VAL A 28 -14.55 25.09 17.13
N VAL A 29 -13.25 25.37 17.26
CA VAL A 29 -12.22 24.66 16.50
C VAL A 29 -12.24 23.17 16.80
N GLY A 30 -12.40 22.77 18.07
CA GLY A 30 -12.55 21.37 18.45
C GLY A 30 -13.79 20.71 17.85
N GLN A 31 -14.92 21.43 17.77
CA GLN A 31 -16.14 20.94 17.13
C GLN A 31 -15.94 20.74 15.62
N ILE A 32 -15.41 21.74 14.92
CA ILE A 32 -15.14 21.67 13.48
C ILE A 32 -14.12 20.57 13.20
N GLY A 33 -13.04 20.49 13.98
CA GLY A 33 -12.01 19.47 13.84
C GLY A 33 -12.57 18.05 13.98
N ARG A 34 -13.49 17.83 14.93
CA ARG A 34 -14.14 16.52 15.10
C ARG A 34 -15.10 16.16 13.97
N TRP A 35 -15.73 17.14 13.33
CA TRP A 35 -16.52 16.93 12.11
C TRP A 35 -15.61 16.63 10.91
N MET A 36 -14.56 17.42 10.72
CA MET A 36 -13.58 17.24 9.65
C MET A 36 -12.87 15.90 9.77
N GLY A 37 -12.52 15.47 10.98
CA GLY A 37 -11.90 14.17 11.24
C GLY A 37 -12.80 12.99 10.86
N ARG A 38 -14.11 13.08 11.16
CA ARG A 38 -15.10 12.09 10.73
C ARG A 38 -15.26 12.09 9.22
N ALA A 39 -15.37 13.27 8.59
CA ALA A 39 -15.43 13.40 7.14
C ALA A 39 -14.18 12.78 6.46
N ARG A 40 -12.99 13.04 7.01
CA ARG A 40 -11.74 12.45 6.53
C ARG A 40 -11.72 10.93 6.70
N ALA A 41 -12.23 10.41 7.81
CA ALA A 41 -12.32 8.97 8.02
C ALA A 41 -13.25 8.30 7.00
N MET A 42 -14.44 8.85 6.78
CA MET A 42 -15.37 8.36 5.76
C MET A 42 -14.75 8.43 4.36
N ALA A 43 -14.09 9.54 4.02
CA ALA A 43 -13.40 9.69 2.74
C ALA A 43 -12.29 8.64 2.53
N ARG A 44 -11.58 8.23 3.59
CA ARG A 44 -10.60 7.14 3.52
C ARG A 44 -11.26 5.80 3.23
N GLN A 45 -12.37 5.48 3.90
CA GLN A 45 -13.11 4.24 3.66
C GLN A 45 -13.65 4.16 2.22
N PHE A 46 -14.13 5.27 1.66
CA PHE A 46 -14.52 5.32 0.25
C PHE A 46 -13.35 5.12 -0.69
N ARG A 47 -12.19 5.73 -0.38
CA ARG A 47 -10.96 5.57 -1.16
C ARG A 47 -10.51 4.11 -1.18
N GLU A 48 -10.51 3.45 -0.03
CA GLU A 48 -10.16 2.03 0.12
C GLU A 48 -11.10 1.13 -0.70
N GLN A 49 -12.42 1.37 -0.64
CA GLN A 49 -13.39 0.60 -1.44
C GLN A 49 -13.16 0.76 -2.96
N LEU A 50 -12.87 1.98 -3.42
CA LEU A 50 -12.57 2.25 -4.82
C LEU A 50 -11.24 1.61 -5.26
N GLU A 51 -10.21 1.65 -4.42
CA GLU A 51 -8.90 1.05 -4.71
C GLU A 51 -8.97 -0.48 -4.73
N ASP A 52 -9.74 -1.11 -3.86
CA ASP A 52 -9.99 -2.56 -3.88
C ASP A 52 -10.67 -2.98 -5.19
N GLU A 53 -11.71 -2.25 -5.62
CA GLU A 53 -12.42 -2.53 -6.88
C GLU A 53 -11.52 -2.26 -8.11
N THR A 54 -10.74 -1.19 -8.08
CA THR A 54 -9.81 -0.86 -9.18
C THR A 54 -8.68 -1.87 -9.28
N ALA A 55 -8.15 -2.37 -8.16
CA ALA A 55 -7.09 -3.37 -8.14
C ALA A 55 -7.56 -4.72 -8.74
N GLU A 56 -8.84 -5.05 -8.60
CA GLU A 56 -9.43 -6.24 -9.23
C GLU A 56 -9.57 -6.07 -10.76
N ILE A 57 -9.99 -4.90 -11.21
CA ILE A 57 -10.05 -4.54 -12.64
C ILE A 57 -8.65 -4.62 -13.28
N ASP A 58 -7.63 -4.09 -12.60
CA ASP A 58 -6.27 -4.05 -13.14
C ASP A 58 -5.63 -5.45 -13.22
N ARG A 59 -5.94 -6.35 -12.27
CA ARG A 59 -5.53 -7.77 -12.36
C ARG A 59 -6.15 -8.49 -13.54
N GLN A 60 -7.42 -8.23 -13.84
CA GLN A 60 -8.09 -8.86 -14.97
C GLN A 60 -7.55 -8.33 -16.31
N ARG A 61 -7.11 -7.07 -16.34
CA ARG A 61 -6.50 -6.45 -17.51
C ARG A 61 -5.05 -6.88 -17.74
N ASN A 62 -4.27 -7.14 -16.68
CA ASN A 62 -2.84 -7.47 -16.75
C ASN A 62 -2.51 -8.94 -16.43
N ALA A 63 -3.49 -9.86 -16.41
CA ALA A 63 -3.21 -11.28 -16.23
C ALA A 63 -2.31 -11.81 -17.39
N PRO A 64 -1.12 -12.36 -17.10
CA PRO A 64 -0.34 -13.06 -18.11
C PRO A 64 -1.14 -14.26 -18.61
N PRO A 65 -1.14 -14.56 -19.94
CA PRO A 65 -1.89 -15.70 -20.47
C PRO A 65 -1.45 -17.01 -19.77
N PRO A 66 -2.39 -17.94 -19.48
CA PRO A 66 -2.05 -19.20 -18.86
C PRO A 66 -1.09 -19.95 -19.79
N ALA A 67 0.16 -20.12 -19.35
CA ALA A 67 1.09 -20.99 -20.04
C ALA A 67 0.45 -22.39 -20.09
N PRO A 68 0.22 -22.96 -21.28
CA PRO A 68 -0.50 -24.22 -21.42
C PRO A 68 0.27 -25.33 -20.71
N THR A 69 -0.39 -25.98 -19.75
CA THR A 69 0.05 -27.24 -19.19
C THR A 69 -0.61 -28.36 -20.00
N ALA A 70 0.15 -29.04 -20.87
CA ALA A 70 -0.06 -30.44 -21.27
C ALA A 70 1.18 -30.98 -22.01
N SER A 71 1.88 -31.93 -21.38
CA SER A 71 2.90 -32.87 -21.91
C SER A 71 2.31 -33.81 -23.00
N PRO A 72 3.00 -34.81 -23.62
CA PRO A 72 4.40 -35.28 -23.57
C PRO A 72 5.05 -35.64 -24.95
N GLU A 73 6.33 -35.35 -25.21
CA GLU A 73 7.10 -36.19 -26.15
C GLU A 73 8.62 -36.06 -25.93
N SER A 74 9.20 -37.11 -25.36
CA SER A 74 10.61 -37.45 -25.56
C SER A 74 10.71 -38.20 -26.88
N PRO A 75 11.66 -37.86 -27.76
CA PRO A 75 12.80 -38.77 -27.86
C PRO A 75 14.14 -38.02 -27.94
N ALA A 76 15.08 -38.47 -27.12
CA ALA A 76 16.49 -38.18 -27.32
C ALA A 76 16.96 -38.66 -28.72
N PRO A 77 17.99 -38.01 -29.27
CA PRO A 77 19.17 -38.80 -29.58
C PRO A 77 20.35 -38.30 -28.76
N GLU A 78 20.93 -39.27 -28.07
CA GLU A 78 22.25 -39.22 -27.49
C GLU A 78 23.29 -38.81 -28.55
N SER A 79 24.18 -37.91 -28.16
CA SER A 79 25.60 -37.99 -28.54
C SER A 79 26.39 -37.49 -27.34
N SER A 80 26.81 -38.36 -26.43
CA SER A 80 28.08 -39.11 -26.48
C SER A 80 29.29 -38.19 -26.76
N ASN A 81 30.34 -38.04 -25.96
CA ASN A 81 30.80 -38.67 -24.72
C ASN A 81 32.01 -37.84 -24.19
N THR A 82 32.01 -37.50 -22.88
CA THR A 82 33.07 -37.63 -21.82
C THR A 82 34.53 -37.14 -22.07
N PRO A 83 35.49 -37.07 -21.09
CA PRO A 83 35.45 -37.16 -19.61
C PRO A 83 36.41 -36.21 -18.83
N SER A 84 36.09 -35.85 -17.57
CA SER A 84 37.04 -35.56 -16.46
C SER A 84 36.20 -35.33 -15.18
N ALA A 85 35.90 -36.33 -14.36
CA ALA A 85 36.73 -36.91 -13.29
C ALA A 85 37.12 -35.90 -12.20
N ASP A 86 36.31 -35.77 -11.15
CA ASP A 86 36.74 -35.67 -9.73
C ASP A 86 35.49 -35.77 -8.83
N SER A 87 35.14 -36.95 -8.33
CA SER A 87 35.56 -37.55 -7.05
C SER A 87 35.09 -36.78 -5.81
N ASN A 88 34.40 -37.52 -4.93
CA ASN A 88 34.10 -37.26 -3.52
C ASN A 88 32.81 -36.49 -3.20
N ASN A 89 31.71 -37.20 -2.88
CA ASN A 89 31.49 -37.69 -1.51
C ASN A 89 30.06 -38.26 -1.35
N VAL A 90 29.96 -39.56 -1.12
CA VAL A 90 28.76 -40.30 -0.70
C VAL A 90 28.90 -40.56 0.79
N THR A 91 27.91 -40.20 1.63
CA THR A 91 27.66 -40.81 2.95
C THR A 91 26.23 -40.44 3.45
N PRO A 92 25.52 -41.35 4.16
CA PRO A 92 24.10 -41.70 3.92
C PRO A 92 23.07 -41.07 4.91
N PRO A 93 21.75 -41.38 4.77
CA PRO A 93 20.64 -40.74 5.49
C PRO A 93 20.60 -41.07 6.99
N ASN A 94 20.34 -40.06 7.82
CA ASN A 94 20.18 -40.22 9.27
C ASN A 94 18.70 -40.56 9.60
N GLU A 95 18.45 -41.78 10.05
CA GLU A 95 17.14 -42.27 10.50
C GLU A 95 16.88 -41.87 11.97
N PRO A 96 15.69 -41.35 12.35
CA PRO A 96 15.41 -41.01 13.73
C PRO A 96 14.81 -42.18 14.51
N ARG A 97 15.48 -42.62 15.58
CA ARG A 97 14.90 -43.47 16.64
C ARG A 97 15.43 -43.05 18.01
N THR A 98 14.61 -42.35 18.78
CA THR A 98 14.13 -42.63 20.16
C THR A 98 13.35 -41.43 20.65
#